data_AF-A0A968P0E7-F1
#
_entry.id   AF-A0A968P0E7-F1
#
_cell.length_a   1.000
_cell.length_b   1.000
_cell.length_c   1.000
_cell.angle_alpha   90.00
_cell.angle_beta   90.00
_cell.angle_gamma   90.00
#
_symmetry.space_group_name_H-M   'P 1'
#
loop_
_entity.id
_entity.type
_entity.pdbx_description
1 polymer ?
#
loop_
_entity_poly.entity_id
_entity_poly.type
_entity_poly.pdbx_seq_one_letter_code
_entity_poly.pdbx_strand_id
1 'polypeptide(L)'
;MLQNLREILSQHYSPLLKKEVAELNRLLESPKQGGHGHLAMPVFAWAKEARKAPPLLAQELAAAMEADRPRGVQSVRAVSGFVNFTFADAFVQEL
;
A
#
# COMPACT_ATOMS: atom_id res chain seq x y z
N MET A 1 7.34 -7.76 -12.95
CA MET A 1 6.16 -8.02 -12.11
C MET A 1 6.13 -7.18 -10.83
N LEU A 2 6.80 -7.53 -9.72
CA LEU A 2 6.65 -6.77 -8.44
C LEU A 2 7.11 -5.29 -8.52
N GLN A 3 8.16 -4.97 -9.29
CA GLN A 3 8.58 -3.57 -9.51
C GLN A 3 7.47 -2.74 -10.16
N ASN A 4 6.83 -3.27 -11.21
CA ASN A 4 5.73 -2.61 -11.91
C ASN A 4 4.54 -2.34 -10.96
N LEU A 5 4.21 -3.29 -10.07
CA LEU A 5 3.15 -3.10 -9.07
C LEU A 5 3.50 -2.00 -8.06
N ARG A 6 4.77 -1.91 -7.63
CA ARG A 6 5.23 -0.84 -6.73
C ARG A 6 5.15 0.52 -7.40
N GLU A 7 5.52 0.60 -8.67
CA GLU A 7 5.45 1.84 -9.46
C GLU A 7 4.02 2.33 -9.58
N ILE A 8 3.05 1.45 -9.88
CA ILE A 8 1.63 1.81 -9.94
C ILE A 8 1.16 2.43 -8.61
N LEU A 9 1.44 1.79 -7.47
CA LEU A 9 0.98 2.30 -6.17
C LEU A 9 1.71 3.59 -5.77
N SER A 10 3.03 3.64 -5.97
CA SER A 10 3.84 4.79 -5.54
C SER A 10 3.55 6.04 -6.37
N GLN A 11 3.34 5.91 -7.68
CA GLN A 11 2.92 7.03 -8.53
C GLN A 11 1.52 7.51 -8.17
N HIS A 12 0.58 6.59 -7.96
CA HIS A 12 -0.81 6.95 -7.68
C HIS A 12 -1.00 7.59 -6.30
N TYR A 13 -0.38 7.05 -5.25
CA TYR A 13 -0.59 7.51 -3.88
C TYR A 13 0.41 8.57 -3.38
N SER A 14 1.46 8.89 -4.15
CA SER A 14 2.40 9.97 -3.79
C SER A 14 1.71 11.31 -3.53
N PRO A 15 0.77 11.80 -4.37
CA PRO A 15 0.05 13.04 -4.12
C PRO A 15 -0.84 12.98 -2.87
N LEU A 16 -1.55 11.86 -2.67
CA LEU A 16 -2.43 11.65 -1.53
C LEU A 16 -1.66 11.69 -0.20
N LEU A 17 -0.50 11.05 -0.18
CA LEU A 17 0.33 10.93 1.02
C LEU A 17 1.29 12.11 1.23
N LYS A 18 1.47 12.96 0.21
CA LYS A 18 2.49 14.02 0.18
C LYS A 18 3.89 13.46 0.47
N LYS A 19 4.19 12.32 -0.15
CA LYS A 19 5.48 11.61 -0.04
C LYS A 19 6.06 11.42 -1.43
N GLU A 20 7.38 11.40 -1.52
CA GLU A 20 8.08 11.17 -2.79
C GLU A 20 7.79 9.75 -3.31
N VAL A 21 7.62 9.60 -4.63
CA VAL A 21 7.41 8.30 -5.28
C VAL A 21 8.52 7.31 -4.90
N ALA A 22 9.77 7.78 -4.88
CA ALA A 22 10.91 6.96 -4.51
C ALA A 22 10.90 6.52 -3.03
N GLU A 23 10.34 7.32 -2.13
CA GLU A 23 10.16 6.93 -0.72
C GLU A 23 9.09 5.83 -0.62
N LEU A 24 7.94 6.02 -1.26
CA LEU A 24 6.85 5.04 -1.27
C LEU A 24 7.28 3.71 -1.90
N ASN A 25 8.00 3.76 -3.01
CA ASN A 25 8.47 2.56 -3.70
C ASN A 25 9.40 1.72 -2.82
N ARG A 26 10.27 2.37 -2.02
CA ARG A 26 11.15 1.70 -1.06
C ARG A 26 10.40 1.11 0.13
N LEU A 27 9.30 1.71 0.55
CA LEU A 27 8.49 1.23 1.67
C LEU A 27 7.60 0.04 1.27
N LEU A 28 7.17 -0.03 0.02
CA LEU A 28 6.37 -1.15 -0.48
C LEU A 28 7.19 -2.43 -0.52
N GLU A 29 6.79 -3.41 0.27
CA GLU A 29 7.46 -4.70 0.41
C GLU A 29 6.52 -5.87 0.12
N SER A 30 7.08 -7.05 -0.14
CA SER A 30 6.27 -8.27 -0.27
C SER A 30 5.79 -8.69 1.13
N PRO A 31 4.50 -9.01 1.32
CA PRO A 31 3.98 -9.43 2.61
C PRO A 31 4.68 -10.71 3.09
N LYS A 32 5.01 -10.77 4.40
CA LYS A 32 5.69 -11.94 5.00
C LYS A 32 4.79 -13.15 5.22
N GLN A 33 3.46 -12.95 5.23
CA GLN A 33 2.47 -14.00 5.43
C GLN A 33 1.63 -14.16 4.17
N GLY A 34 1.39 -15.41 3.78
CA GLY A 34 0.48 -15.73 2.67
C GLY A 34 -0.93 -15.21 2.97
N GLY A 35 -1.60 -14.63 1.97
CA GLY A 35 -2.95 -14.07 2.10
C GLY A 35 -3.02 -12.58 2.41
N HIS A 36 -1.89 -11.90 2.66
CA HIS A 36 -1.83 -10.44 2.85
C HIS A 36 -1.64 -9.66 1.53
N GLY A 37 -2.14 -10.21 0.42
CA GLY A 37 -2.03 -9.60 -0.90
C GLY A 37 -0.65 -9.73 -1.55
N HIS A 38 -0.36 -8.82 -2.48
CA HIS A 38 0.85 -8.83 -3.30
C HIS A 38 1.92 -7.87 -2.76
N LEU A 39 1.50 -6.73 -2.18
CA LEU A 39 2.37 -5.73 -1.60
C LEU A 39 1.82 -5.27 -0.24
N ALA A 40 2.71 -4.89 0.66
CA ALA A 40 2.38 -4.29 1.95
C ALA A 40 3.20 -3.01 2.15
N MET A 41 2.60 -2.03 2.81
CA MET A 41 3.24 -0.78 3.18
C MET A 41 3.19 -0.61 4.71
N PRO A 42 4.34 -0.62 5.40
CA PRO A 42 4.40 -0.34 6.82
C PRO A 42 4.13 1.15 7.08
N VAL A 43 3.32 1.46 8.10
CA VAL A 43 3.01 2.87 8.46
C VAL A 43 3.71 3.33 9.74
N PHE A 44 4.60 2.52 10.33
CA PHE A 44 5.19 2.78 11.65
C PHE A 44 5.96 4.10 11.74
N ALA A 45 6.76 4.43 10.73
CA ALA A 45 7.50 5.69 10.68
C ALA A 45 6.55 6.89 10.67
N TRP A 46 5.53 6.85 9.81
CA TRP A 46 4.54 7.91 9.69
C TRP A 46 3.59 7.99 10.89
N ALA A 47 3.29 6.86 11.53
CA ALA A 47 2.49 6.81 12.76
C ALA A 47 3.19 7.56 13.90
N LYS A 48 4.52 7.42 14.01
CA LYS A 48 5.33 8.18 14.96
C LYS A 48 5.29 9.68 14.67
N GLU A 49 5.43 10.07 13.40
CA GLU A 49 5.33 11.47 12.96
C GLU A 49 3.94 12.07 13.26
N ALA A 50 2.89 11.31 12.97
CA ALA A 50 1.49 11.71 13.19
C ALA A 50 1.05 11.63 14.66
N ARG A 51 1.90 11.12 15.57
CA ARG A 51 1.56 10.81 16.98
C ARG A 51 0.29 9.95 17.10
N LYS A 52 0.10 9.02 16.15
CA LYS A 52 -1.03 8.08 16.10
C LYS A 52 -0.55 6.65 16.33
N ALA A 53 -1.45 5.80 16.83
CA ALA A 53 -1.17 4.37 16.91
C ALA A 53 -1.03 3.78 15.49
N PRO A 54 -0.03 2.92 15.19
CA PRO A 54 0.16 2.36 13.86
C PRO A 54 -1.08 1.65 13.28
N PRO A 55 -1.83 0.82 14.04
CA PRO A 55 -3.04 0.19 13.51
C PRO A 55 -4.12 1.21 13.11
N LEU A 56 -4.25 2.31 13.85
CA LEU A 56 -5.22 3.35 13.57
C LEU A 56 -4.86 4.09 12.28
N LEU A 57 -3.59 4.49 12.13
CA LEU A 57 -3.13 5.14 10.90
C LEU A 57 -3.27 4.19 9.69
N ALA A 58 -2.95 2.91 9.85
CA ALA A 58 -3.10 1.93 8.78
C ALA A 58 -4.56 1.80 8.33
N GLN A 59 -5.52 1.80 9.26
CA GLN A 59 -6.95 1.77 8.95
C GLN A 59 -7.41 3.02 8.19
N GLU A 60 -7.02 4.21 8.65
CA GLU A 60 -7.35 5.47 7.99
C GLU A 60 -6.79 5.52 6.55
N LEU A 61 -5.52 5.17 6.38
CA LEU A 61 -4.87 5.16 5.07
C LEU A 61 -5.46 4.10 4.15
N ALA A 62 -5.70 2.88 4.66
CA ALA A 62 -6.32 1.83 3.88
C ALA A 62 -7.71 2.23 3.40
N ALA A 63 -8.52 2.89 4.24
CA ALA A 63 -9.84 3.36 3.84
C ALA A 63 -9.78 4.45 2.75
N ALA A 64 -8.85 5.40 2.86
CA ALA A 64 -8.66 6.44 1.85
C ALA A 64 -8.19 5.84 0.51
N MET A 65 -7.23 4.92 0.56
CA MET A 65 -6.70 4.23 -0.62
C MET A 65 -7.70 3.25 -1.24
N GLU A 66 -8.54 2.60 -0.43
CA GLU A 66 -9.61 1.72 -0.90
C GLU A 66 -10.70 2.50 -1.65
N ALA A 67 -10.92 3.77 -1.30
CA ALA A 67 -11.84 4.66 -2.01
C ALA A 67 -11.25 5.18 -3.34
N ASP A 68 -9.92 5.28 -3.44
CA ASP A 68 -9.18 5.78 -4.60
C ASP A 68 -8.22 4.71 -5.16
N ARG A 69 -8.77 3.54 -5.51
CA ARG A 69 -7.97 2.42 -6.02
C ARG A 69 -7.48 2.69 -7.44
N PRO A 70 -6.16 2.56 -7.73
CA PRO A 70 -5.67 2.56 -9.09
C PRO A 70 -6.08 1.29 -9.84
N ARG A 71 -5.98 1.34 -11.16
CA ARG A 71 -6.30 0.20 -12.04
C ARG A 71 -5.52 -1.04 -11.62
N GLY A 72 -6.22 -2.17 -11.57
CA GLY A 72 -5.65 -3.47 -11.25
C GLY A 72 -5.63 -3.80 -9.75
N VAL A 73 -5.83 -2.82 -8.87
CA VAL A 73 -5.98 -3.08 -7.42
C VAL A 73 -7.39 -3.59 -7.12
N GLN A 74 -7.47 -4.81 -6.61
CA GLN A 74 -8.70 -5.47 -6.21
C GLN A 74 -9.14 -5.08 -4.79
N SER A 75 -8.19 -4.96 -3.85
CA SER A 75 -8.50 -4.51 -2.49
C SER A 75 -7.28 -3.95 -1.75
N VAL A 76 -7.57 -3.10 -0.77
CA VAL A 76 -6.64 -2.46 0.16
C VAL A 76 -7.12 -2.71 1.58
N ARG A 77 -6.27 -3.31 2.43
CA ARG A 77 -6.66 -3.71 3.81
C ARG A 77 -5.61 -3.38 4.85
N ALA A 78 -6.04 -2.83 5.97
CA ALA A 78 -5.18 -2.60 7.12
C ALA A 78 -5.04 -3.87 7.99
N VAL A 79 -3.80 -4.27 8.30
CA VAL A 79 -3.51 -5.38 9.23
C VAL A 79 -2.31 -4.99 10.10
N SER A 80 -2.49 -4.90 11.42
CA SER A 80 -1.41 -4.74 12.41
C SER A 80 -0.37 -3.63 12.15
N GLY A 81 -0.78 -2.52 11.52
CA GLY A 81 0.14 -1.41 11.17
C GLY A 81 0.73 -1.48 9.76
N PHE A 82 0.16 -2.33 8.90
CA PHE A 82 0.44 -2.40 7.47
C PHE A 82 -0.81 -2.08 6.67
N VAL A 83 -0.62 -1.44 5.53
CA VAL A 83 -1.61 -1.36 4.46
C VAL A 83 -1.25 -2.38 3.39
N ASN A 84 -2.11 -3.37 3.20
CA ASN A 84 -1.90 -4.49 2.29
C ASN A 84 -2.69 -4.27 1.00
N PHE A 85 -2.07 -4.56 -0.14
CA PHE A 85 -2.62 -4.35 -1.47
C PHE A 85 -2.71 -5.68 -2.20
N THR A 86 -3.91 -6.01 -2.65
CA THR A 86 -4.18 -7.17 -3.51
C THR A 86 -4.53 -6.68 -4.89
N PHE A 87 -3.79 -7.13 -5.90
CA PHE A 87 -4.10 -6.92 -7.30
C PHE A 87 -4.95 -8.07 -7.84
N ALA A 88 -5.70 -7.81 -8.91
CA ALA A 88 -6.43 -8.86 -9.60
C ALA A 88 -5.46 -9.81 -10.33
N ASP A 89 -5.65 -11.12 -10.20
CA ASP A 89 -4.78 -12.13 -10.80
C ASP A 89 -4.58 -11.93 -12.30
N ALA A 90 -5.67 -11.63 -13.03
CA ALA A 90 -5.60 -11.33 -14.46
C ALA A 90 -4.69 -10.14 -14.78
N PHE A 91 -4.73 -9.09 -13.95
CA PHE A 91 -3.87 -7.93 -14.13
C PHE A 91 -2.40 -8.24 -13.85
N VAL A 92 -2.13 -9.09 -12.85
CA VAL A 92 -0.77 -9.52 -12.51
C VAL A 92 -0.19 -10.45 -13.60
N GLN A 93 -1.01 -11.28 -14.24
CA GLN A 93 -0.60 -12.17 -15.32
C GLN A 93 -0.28 -11.43 -16.63
N GLU A 94 -0.91 -10.28 -16.87
CA GLU A 94 -0.69 -9.44 -18.06
C GLU A 94 0.57 -8.54 -17.97
N LEU A 95 1.21 -8.46 -16.80
CA LEU A 95 2.25 -7.48 -16.43
C LEU A 95 3.68 -8.02 -16.39
#